data_AF-A0A6P8FK97-F1
#
_entry.id   AF-A0A6P8FK97-F1
#
_cell.length_a   1.000
_cell.length_b   1.000
_cell.length_c   1.000
_cell.angle_alpha   90.00
_cell.angle_beta   90.00
_cell.angle_gamma   90.00
#
_symmetry.space_group_name_H-M   'P 1'
#
loop_
_entity.id
_entity.type
_entity.pdbx_description
1 polymer ?
#
loop_
_entity_poly.entity_id
_entity_poly.type
_entity_poly.pdbx_seq_one_letter_code
_entity_poly.pdbx_strand_id
1 'polypeptide(L)'
;MVRTCWLYYFSKFFELLDTLFFILRKKNNQLTFLHVYHHAIMPFTWWFGVKFAGGGLGTFHALLNCIVHVIMYTYYGLSALGPAYQKFLWWKKHLTLLQLIQFVMVTCHIGQYFFLKDCPYQFPIFVYIIGTYGMVFLLLFLNFWYHAYSKGKRLPKVLRAKGPDRNGNALHHDKDE
;
A
#
# COMPACT_ATOMS: atom_id res chain seq x y z
N MET A 1 4.44 23.35 -9.77
CA MET A 1 4.64 21.89 -9.82
C MET A 1 5.87 21.45 -9.01
N VAL A 2 7.09 21.97 -9.28
CA VAL A 2 8.34 21.57 -8.57
C VAL A 2 8.23 21.62 -7.03
N ARG A 3 7.69 22.70 -6.46
CA ARG A 3 7.48 22.82 -5.00
C ARG A 3 6.57 21.70 -4.45
N THR A 4 5.53 21.34 -5.18
CA THR A 4 4.61 20.24 -4.82
C THR A 4 5.30 18.89 -4.90
N CYS A 5 6.14 18.65 -5.91
CA CYS A 5 6.96 17.44 -6.00
C CYS A 5 7.95 17.35 -4.83
N TRP A 6 8.55 18.47 -4.42
CA TRP A 6 9.42 18.54 -3.25
C TRP A 6 8.66 18.26 -1.95
N LEU A 7 7.47 18.82 -1.77
CA LEU A 7 6.60 18.52 -0.62
C LEU A 7 6.19 17.05 -0.57
N TYR A 8 5.86 16.44 -1.71
CA TYR A 8 5.56 15.01 -1.81
C TYR A 8 6.78 14.15 -1.47
N TYR A 9 7.97 14.52 -1.95
CA TYR A 9 9.21 13.84 -1.57
C TYR A 9 9.46 13.93 -0.05
N PHE A 10 9.28 15.12 0.53
CA PHE A 10 9.44 15.32 1.97
C PHE A 10 8.40 14.50 2.78
N SER A 11 7.17 14.37 2.28
CA SER A 11 6.14 13.57 2.95
C SER A 11 6.57 12.11 3.12
N LYS A 12 7.37 11.54 2.20
CA LYS A 12 7.86 10.16 2.30
C LYS A 12 8.74 9.91 3.51
N PHE A 13 9.43 10.92 4.03
CA PHE A 13 10.17 10.80 5.29
C PHE A 13 9.24 10.75 6.50
N PHE A 14 8.13 11.50 6.50
CA PHE A 14 7.12 11.38 7.54
C PHE A 14 6.45 10.02 7.52
N GLU A 15 6.24 9.43 6.35
CA GLU A 15 5.70 8.07 6.23
C GLU A 15 6.64 7.00 6.83
N LEU A 16 7.94 7.27 6.98
CA LEU A 16 8.85 6.38 7.71
C LEU A 16 8.48 6.24 9.20
N LEU A 17 7.79 7.24 9.76
CA LEU A 17 7.28 7.17 11.13
C LEU A 17 6.28 6.04 11.31
N ASP A 18 5.57 5.59 10.26
CA ASP A 18 4.68 4.42 10.34
C ASP A 18 5.47 3.17 10.75
N THR A 19 6.66 3.01 10.16
CA THR A 19 7.58 1.91 10.49
C THR A 19 8.05 2.03 11.93
N LEU A 20 8.40 3.24 12.37
CA LEU A 20 8.78 3.51 13.76
C LEU A 20 7.64 3.14 14.72
N PHE A 21 6.40 3.56 14.44
CA PHE A 21 5.24 3.22 15.26
C PHE A 21 4.95 1.72 15.28
N PHE A 22 5.17 0.98 14.18
CA PHE A 22 5.01 -0.47 14.17
C PHE A 22 6.05 -1.17 15.06
N ILE A 23 7.30 -0.71 15.04
CA ILE A 23 8.37 -1.21 15.91
C ILE A 23 8.07 -0.90 17.37
N LEU A 24 7.75 0.36 17.69
CA LEU A 24 7.46 0.81 19.06
C LEU A 24 6.23 0.11 19.65
N ARG A 25 5.20 -0.17 18.84
CA ARG A 25 4.01 -0.92 19.27
C ARG A 25 4.21 -2.43 19.26
N LYS A 26 5.42 -2.93 18.99
CA LYS A 26 5.77 -4.35 18.84
C LYS A 26 4.85 -5.10 17.87
N LYS A 27 4.37 -4.41 16.82
CA LYS A 27 3.49 -4.97 15.79
C LYS A 27 4.29 -5.44 14.57
N ASN A 28 5.24 -6.35 14.80
CA ASN A 28 6.12 -6.89 13.76
C ASN A 28 5.35 -7.56 12.61
N ASN A 29 4.13 -8.04 12.87
CA ASN A 29 3.25 -8.54 11.82
C ASN A 29 2.92 -7.47 10.75
N GLN A 30 2.89 -6.18 11.08
CA GLN A 30 2.62 -5.12 10.10
C GLN A 30 3.86 -4.77 9.26
N LEU A 31 5.06 -5.08 9.77
CA LEU A 31 6.35 -4.82 9.15
C LEU A 31 6.67 -5.93 8.13
N THR A 32 5.94 -5.95 7.03
CA THR A 32 6.14 -6.92 5.94
C THR A 32 7.27 -6.47 5.01
N PHE A 33 7.80 -7.41 4.22
CA PHE A 33 8.75 -7.07 3.15
C PHE A 33 8.18 -5.99 2.21
N LEU A 34 6.91 -6.10 1.83
CA LEU A 34 6.21 -5.09 1.01
C LEU A 34 6.28 -3.70 1.63
N HIS A 35 6.01 -3.59 2.94
CA HIS A 35 6.05 -2.32 3.66
C HIS A 35 7.46 -1.72 3.63
N VAL A 36 8.47 -2.48 4.07
CA VAL A 36 9.85 -1.98 4.16
C VAL A 36 10.41 -1.64 2.78
N TYR A 37 10.20 -2.52 1.80
CA TYR A 37 10.67 -2.31 0.43
C TYR A 37 10.08 -1.02 -0.15
N HIS A 38 8.76 -0.82 -0.01
CA HIS A 38 8.08 0.40 -0.45
C HIS A 38 8.65 1.64 0.25
N HIS A 39 8.68 1.65 1.59
CA HIS A 39 9.11 2.82 2.34
C HIS A 39 10.61 3.15 2.19
N ALA A 40 11.45 2.18 1.83
CA ALA A 40 12.86 2.42 1.53
C ALA A 40 13.07 2.97 0.11
N ILE A 41 12.44 2.36 -0.90
CA ILE A 41 12.72 2.68 -2.30
C ILE A 41 12.05 3.98 -2.76
N MET A 42 10.89 4.31 -2.20
CA MET A 42 10.11 5.49 -2.59
C MET A 42 10.84 6.80 -2.33
N PRO A 43 11.35 7.12 -1.12
CA PRO A 43 12.11 8.35 -0.92
C PRO A 43 13.41 8.35 -1.74
N PHE A 44 14.12 7.23 -1.81
CA PHE A 44 15.37 7.14 -2.58
C PHE A 44 15.17 7.53 -4.05
N THR A 45 14.16 6.96 -4.71
CA THR A 45 13.91 7.24 -6.14
C THR A 45 13.27 8.60 -6.39
N TRP A 46 12.43 9.08 -5.47
CA TRP A 46 11.81 10.40 -5.58
C TRP A 46 12.82 11.55 -5.53
N TRP A 47 13.96 11.37 -4.86
CA TRP A 47 15.05 12.35 -4.90
C TRP A 47 15.48 12.68 -6.33
N PHE A 48 15.71 11.64 -7.15
CA PHE A 48 16.07 11.81 -8.55
C PHE A 48 14.93 12.44 -9.36
N GLY A 49 13.69 12.03 -9.10
CA GLY A 49 12.50 12.61 -9.74
C GLY A 49 12.40 14.13 -9.49
N VAL A 50 12.52 14.59 -8.24
CA VAL A 50 12.46 16.02 -7.91
C VAL A 50 13.66 16.79 -8.46
N LYS A 51 14.85 16.18 -8.45
CA LYS A 51 16.10 16.82 -8.89
C LYS A 51 16.14 17.05 -10.41
N PHE A 52 15.67 16.09 -11.19
CA PHE A 52 15.80 16.10 -12.65
C PHE A 52 14.49 16.35 -13.40
N ALA A 53 13.36 15.85 -12.88
CA ALA A 53 12.06 15.88 -13.57
C ALA A 53 10.93 16.33 -12.62
N GLY A 54 11.04 17.56 -12.10
CA GLY A 54 10.08 18.18 -11.16
C GLY A 54 8.71 18.54 -11.77
N GLY A 55 8.12 17.69 -12.62
CA GLY A 55 6.86 17.94 -13.31
C GLY A 55 6.53 16.90 -14.39
N GLY A 56 5.44 17.14 -15.11
CA GLY A 56 5.04 16.35 -16.27
C GLY A 56 4.40 15.01 -15.93
N LEU A 57 4.46 14.09 -16.89
CA LEU A 57 3.81 12.78 -16.85
C LEU A 57 4.26 11.88 -15.70
N GLY A 58 5.48 12.10 -15.17
CA GLY A 58 5.98 11.40 -13.99
C GLY A 58 5.25 11.76 -12.69
N THR A 59 4.49 12.85 -12.64
CA THR A 59 3.83 13.28 -11.38
C THR A 59 2.44 12.68 -11.17
N PHE A 60 1.85 12.04 -12.19
CA PHE A 60 0.50 11.48 -12.12
C PHE A 60 0.34 10.43 -11.02
N HIS A 61 1.34 9.57 -10.83
CA HIS A 61 1.30 8.57 -9.78
C HIS A 61 1.36 9.19 -8.37
N ALA A 62 2.00 10.35 -8.22
CA ALA A 62 2.05 11.10 -6.96
C ALA A 62 0.67 11.66 -6.60
N LEU A 63 -0.03 12.23 -7.60
CA LEU A 63 -1.39 12.73 -7.44
C LEU A 63 -2.34 11.62 -6.97
N LEU A 64 -2.36 10.49 -7.69
CA LEU A 64 -3.19 9.35 -7.31
C LEU A 64 -2.80 8.79 -5.93
N ASN A 65 -1.50 8.70 -5.64
CA ASN A 65 -1.03 8.21 -4.35
C ASN A 65 -1.49 9.11 -3.20
N CYS A 66 -1.48 10.44 -3.35
CA CYS A 66 -1.99 11.36 -2.34
C CYS A 66 -3.47 11.10 -2.02
N ILE A 67 -4.31 10.94 -3.05
CA ILE A 67 -5.74 10.65 -2.89
C ILE A 67 -5.94 9.34 -2.10
N VAL A 68 -5.23 8.28 -2.50
CA VAL A 68 -5.33 6.99 -1.82
C VAL A 68 -4.75 7.06 -0.40
N HIS A 69 -3.66 7.80 -0.19
CA HIS A 69 -3.05 7.99 1.13
C HIS A 69 -3.98 8.73 2.09
N VAL A 70 -4.75 9.72 1.65
CA VAL A 70 -5.76 10.37 2.49
C VAL A 70 -6.75 9.33 3.03
N ILE A 71 -7.28 8.45 2.16
CA ILE A 71 -8.23 7.42 2.55
C ILE A 71 -7.56 6.37 3.45
N MET A 72 -6.34 5.95 3.12
CA MET A 72 -5.58 4.94 3.87
C MET A 72 -5.22 5.44 5.28
N TYR A 73 -4.74 6.66 5.42
CA TYR A 73 -4.39 7.25 6.72
C TYR A 73 -5.62 7.55 7.56
N THR A 74 -6.73 7.93 6.93
CA THR A 74 -8.02 8.01 7.63
C THR A 74 -8.39 6.67 8.25
N TYR A 75 -8.22 5.56 7.51
CA TYR A 75 -8.44 4.22 8.04
C TYR A 75 -7.48 3.87 9.19
N TYR A 76 -6.18 4.21 9.09
CA TYR A 76 -5.24 3.98 10.19
C TYR A 76 -5.57 4.81 11.43
N GLY A 77 -5.97 6.08 11.26
CA GLY A 77 -6.45 6.94 12.34
C GLY A 77 -7.65 6.34 13.06
N LEU A 78 -8.69 5.93 12.31
CA LEU A 78 -9.86 5.25 12.89
C LEU A 78 -9.49 3.91 13.56
N SER A 79 -8.53 3.17 13.01
CA SER A 79 -8.06 1.92 13.61
C SER A 79 -7.28 2.12 14.91
N ALA A 80 -6.70 3.31 15.10
CA ALA A 80 -5.93 3.69 16.29
C ALA A 80 -6.82 4.09 17.47
N LEU A 81 -8.07 4.53 17.23
CA LEU A 81 -9.07 4.87 18.26
C LEU A 81 -9.53 3.67 19.13
N GLY A 82 -9.05 2.47 18.84
CA GLY A 82 -9.20 1.29 19.70
C GLY A 82 -10.22 0.27 19.21
N PRO A 83 -10.44 -0.81 19.99
CA PRO A 83 -11.28 -1.94 19.60
C PRO A 83 -12.74 -1.56 19.31
N ALA A 84 -13.25 -0.55 20.02
CA ALA A 84 -14.62 -0.06 19.87
C ALA A 84 -14.90 0.50 18.46
N TYR A 85 -13.89 1.11 17.81
CA TYR A 85 -14.01 1.66 16.46
C TYR A 85 -13.62 0.65 15.38
N GLN A 86 -12.74 -0.30 15.69
CA GLN A 86 -12.31 -1.33 14.74
C GLN A 86 -13.44 -2.24 14.25
N LYS A 87 -14.56 -2.32 14.98
CA LYS A 87 -15.77 -3.04 14.56
C LYS A 87 -16.50 -2.37 13.38
N PHE A 88 -16.26 -1.09 13.11
CA PHE A 88 -16.85 -0.38 11.97
C PHE A 88 -15.95 -0.44 10.73
N LEU A 89 -14.73 -0.99 10.84
CA LEU A 89 -13.72 -1.04 9.79
C LEU A 89 -13.85 -2.27 8.87
N TRP A 90 -15.08 -2.59 8.45
CA TRP A 90 -15.38 -3.71 7.56
C TRP A 90 -14.83 -3.50 6.14
N TRP A 91 -14.70 -2.24 5.72
CA TRP A 91 -14.27 -1.81 4.38
C TRP A 91 -12.75 -1.89 4.14
N LYS A 92 -12.00 -2.56 5.02
CA LYS A 92 -10.55 -2.82 4.84
C LYS A 92 -10.22 -3.47 3.49
N LYS A 93 -11.07 -4.37 2.99
CA LYS A 93 -10.87 -5.01 1.68
C LYS A 93 -10.96 -4.00 0.53
N HIS A 94 -11.90 -3.04 0.63
CA HIS A 94 -12.06 -2.00 -0.38
C HIS A 94 -10.86 -1.05 -0.42
N LEU A 95 -10.20 -0.79 0.71
CA LEU A 95 -8.94 -0.04 0.74
C LEU A 95 -7.83 -0.72 -0.06
N THR A 96 -7.62 -2.02 0.16
CA THR A 96 -6.60 -2.75 -0.61
C THR A 96 -6.97 -2.84 -2.10
N LEU A 97 -8.26 -2.91 -2.42
CA LEU A 97 -8.73 -2.85 -3.80
C LEU A 97 -8.44 -1.48 -4.44
N LEU A 98 -8.68 -0.38 -3.73
CA LEU A 98 -8.35 0.97 -4.18
C LEU A 98 -6.84 1.12 -4.45
N GLN A 99 -5.99 0.57 -3.59
CA GLN A 99 -4.54 0.55 -3.80
C GLN A 99 -4.16 -0.26 -5.04
N LEU A 100 -4.82 -1.39 -5.30
CA LEU A 100 -4.57 -2.20 -6.50
C LEU A 100 -4.99 -1.44 -7.78
N ILE A 101 -6.16 -0.81 -7.76
CA ILE A 101 -6.66 0.03 -8.86
C ILE A 101 -5.69 1.19 -9.12
N GLN A 102 -5.14 1.81 -8.07
CA GLN A 102 -4.11 2.85 -8.20
C GLN A 102 -2.92 2.38 -9.04
N PHE A 103 -2.37 1.20 -8.74
CA PHE A 103 -1.23 0.66 -9.50
C PHE A 103 -1.60 0.37 -10.96
N VAL A 104 -2.79 -0.19 -11.21
CA VAL A 104 -3.27 -0.42 -12.58
C VAL A 104 -3.39 0.89 -13.35
N MET A 105 -4.03 1.91 -12.76
CA MET A 105 -4.17 3.22 -13.41
C MET A 105 -2.82 3.89 -13.70
N VAL A 106 -1.87 3.80 -12.77
CA VAL A 106 -0.51 4.32 -12.95
C VAL A 106 0.22 3.58 -14.08
N THR A 107 0.13 2.25 -14.12
CA THR A 107 0.74 1.43 -15.17
C THR A 107 0.12 1.69 -16.54
N CYS A 108 -1.21 1.87 -16.62
CA CYS A 108 -1.88 2.24 -17.85
C CYS A 108 -1.47 3.63 -18.33
N HIS A 109 -1.45 4.63 -17.44
CA HIS A 109 -1.04 5.99 -17.77
C HIS A 109 0.41 6.04 -18.27
N ILE A 110 1.35 5.40 -17.58
CA ILE A 110 2.75 5.38 -18.02
C ILE A 110 2.92 4.52 -19.29
N GLY A 111 2.07 3.51 -19.48
CA GLY A 111 2.01 2.67 -20.68
C GLY A 111 1.67 3.46 -21.95
N GLN A 112 0.86 4.53 -21.84
CA GLN A 112 0.53 5.40 -22.99
C GLN A 112 1.77 6.00 -23.66
N TYR A 113 2.85 6.22 -22.90
CA TYR A 113 4.11 6.72 -23.44
C TYR A 113 4.67 5.83 -24.56
N PHE A 114 4.50 4.51 -24.47
CA PHE A 114 5.01 3.57 -25.49
C PHE A 114 4.22 3.60 -26.80
N PHE A 115 2.98 4.11 -26.78
CA PHE A 115 2.12 4.20 -27.96
C PHE A 115 2.18 5.58 -28.63
N LEU A 116 2.69 6.60 -27.93
CA LEU A 116 2.85 7.95 -28.44
C LEU A 116 4.19 8.09 -29.18
N LYS A 117 4.15 8.14 -30.51
CA LYS A 117 5.36 8.20 -31.36
C LYS A 117 6.17 9.50 -31.21
N ASP A 118 5.53 10.61 -30.85
CA ASP A 118 6.15 11.95 -30.82
C ASP A 118 6.00 12.65 -29.45
N CYS A 119 6.29 11.95 -28.35
CA CYS A 119 6.23 12.56 -27.01
C CYS A 119 7.57 13.25 -26.66
N PRO A 120 7.63 14.59 -26.52
CA PRO A 120 8.87 15.31 -26.18
C PRO A 120 9.17 15.26 -24.67
N TYR A 121 9.06 14.08 -24.06
CA TYR A 121 9.39 13.94 -22.64
C TYR A 121 10.91 13.87 -22.46
N GLN A 122 11.44 14.81 -21.68
CA GLN A 122 12.87 15.06 -21.55
C GLN A 122 13.64 13.90 -20.88
N PHE A 123 12.95 13.05 -20.10
CA PHE A 123 13.60 12.03 -19.27
C PHE A 123 12.91 10.65 -19.36
N PRO A 124 12.96 9.95 -20.50
CA PRO A 124 12.31 8.65 -20.70
C PRO A 124 12.70 7.60 -19.66
N ILE A 125 13.89 7.70 -19.05
CA ILE A 125 14.33 6.79 -17.98
C ILE A 125 13.34 6.71 -16.81
N PHE A 126 12.69 7.81 -16.43
CA PHE A 126 11.69 7.80 -15.36
C PHE A 126 10.42 7.04 -15.75
N VAL A 127 10.08 6.99 -17.04
CA VAL A 127 8.95 6.19 -17.55
C VAL A 127 9.20 4.72 -17.31
N TYR A 128 10.40 4.23 -17.66
CA TYR A 128 10.79 2.84 -17.42
C TYR A 128 10.81 2.52 -15.92
N ILE A 129 11.38 3.39 -15.08
CA ILE A 129 11.41 3.19 -13.62
C ILE A 129 9.99 3.10 -13.05
N ILE A 130 9.11 4.05 -13.39
CA ILE A 130 7.72 4.07 -12.92
C ILE A 130 6.97 2.82 -13.39
N GLY A 131 7.16 2.40 -14.66
CA GLY A 131 6.57 1.18 -15.21
C GLY A 131 7.03 -0.08 -14.47
N THR A 132 8.33 -0.25 -14.27
CA THR A 132 8.89 -1.40 -13.53
C THR A 132 8.39 -1.41 -12.09
N TYR A 133 8.36 -0.27 -11.40
CA TYR A 133 7.87 -0.19 -10.03
C TYR A 133 6.38 -0.46 -9.93
N GLY A 134 5.58 0.06 -10.87
CA GLY A 134 4.16 -0.26 -10.98
C GLY A 134 3.91 -1.76 -11.04
N MET A 135 4.69 -2.48 -11.86
CA MET A 135 4.58 -3.94 -11.97
C MET A 135 5.03 -4.68 -10.70
N VAL A 136 6.17 -4.30 -10.10
CA VAL A 136 6.66 -4.91 -8.86
C VAL A 136 5.65 -4.72 -7.72
N PHE A 137 5.14 -3.50 -7.53
CA PHE A 137 4.15 -3.23 -6.49
C PHE A 137 2.83 -3.93 -6.75
N LEU A 138 2.38 -4.01 -8.00
CA LEU A 138 1.17 -4.76 -8.36
C LEU A 138 1.30 -6.23 -7.95
N LEU A 139 2.42 -6.89 -8.27
CA LEU A 139 2.67 -8.28 -7.89
C LEU A 139 2.73 -8.47 -6.37
N LEU A 140 3.41 -7.58 -5.65
CA LEU A 140 3.48 -7.65 -4.19
C LEU A 140 2.11 -7.44 -3.52
N PHE A 141 1.29 -6.54 -4.06
CA PHE A 141 -0.07 -6.30 -3.56
C PHE A 141 -1.02 -7.45 -3.89
N LEU A 142 -0.88 -8.08 -5.06
CA LEU A 142 -1.63 -9.30 -5.39
C LEU A 142 -1.23 -10.46 -4.46
N ASN A 143 0.06 -10.63 -4.19
CA ASN A 143 0.55 -11.61 -3.21
C ASN A 143 -0.03 -11.31 -1.81
N PHE A 144 0.02 -10.06 -1.37
CA PHE A 144 -0.58 -9.63 -0.11
C PHE A 144 -2.08 -9.94 -0.08
N TRP A 145 -2.83 -9.62 -1.14
CA TRP A 145 -4.27 -9.89 -1.23
C TRP A 145 -4.57 -11.38 -1.07
N TYR A 146 -3.85 -12.22 -1.81
CA TYR A 146 -4.01 -13.66 -1.76
C TYR A 146 -3.77 -14.21 -0.34
N HIS A 147 -2.70 -13.80 0.33
CA HIS A 147 -2.40 -14.26 1.68
C HIS A 147 -3.31 -13.65 2.76
N ALA A 148 -3.68 -12.38 2.63
CA ALA A 148 -4.48 -11.66 3.61
C ALA A 148 -5.96 -12.05 3.57
N TYR A 149 -6.52 -12.22 2.37
CA TYR A 149 -7.96 -12.37 2.16
C TYR A 149 -8.35 -13.76 1.67
N SER A 150 -7.68 -14.32 0.64
CA SER A 150 -8.02 -15.67 0.14
C SER A 150 -7.62 -16.76 1.13
N LYS A 151 -6.43 -16.64 1.75
CA LYS A 151 -5.99 -17.52 2.85
C LYS A 151 -6.44 -17.08 4.24
N GLY A 152 -7.21 -15.98 4.33
CA GLY A 152 -7.84 -15.52 5.58
C GLY A 152 -6.90 -15.01 6.68
N LYS A 153 -5.58 -14.90 6.46
CA LYS A 153 -4.61 -14.59 7.54
C LYS A 153 -4.78 -13.20 8.15
N ARG A 154 -5.42 -12.25 7.44
CA ARG A 154 -5.55 -10.84 7.88
C ARG A 154 -6.93 -10.23 7.60
N LEU A 155 -7.98 -11.04 7.70
CA LEU A 155 -9.36 -10.58 7.56
C LEU A 155 -9.70 -9.42 8.53
N PRO A 156 -10.64 -8.52 8.15
CA PRO A 156 -11.21 -7.54 9.08
C PRO A 156 -11.73 -8.24 10.34
N LYS A 157 -11.56 -7.62 11.51
CA LYS A 157 -11.97 -8.21 12.80
C LYS A 157 -13.45 -8.62 12.82
N VAL A 158 -14.31 -7.82 12.18
CA VAL A 158 -15.75 -8.09 12.01
C VAL A 158 -16.02 -9.39 11.27
N LEU A 159 -15.25 -9.67 10.20
CA LEU A 159 -15.42 -10.89 9.41
C LEU A 159 -14.81 -12.11 10.13
N ARG A 160 -13.77 -11.91 10.94
CA ARG A 160 -13.20 -12.98 11.77
C ARG A 160 -14.16 -13.43 12.87
N ALA A 161 -14.97 -12.53 13.41
CA ALA A 161 -16.00 -12.83 14.41
C ALA A 161 -17.24 -13.52 13.84
N LYS A 162 -17.41 -13.57 12.51
CA LYS A 162 -18.53 -14.24 11.82
C LYS A 162 -18.15 -15.56 11.13
N GLY A 163 -16.89 -15.98 11.21
CA GLY A 163 -16.47 -17.28 10.68
C GLY A 163 -17.01 -18.42 11.56
N PRO A 164 -17.27 -19.61 11.01
CA PRO A 164 -17.68 -20.75 11.83
C PRO A 164 -16.59 -21.02 12.87
N ASP A 165 -16.97 -21.14 14.13
CA ASP A 165 -16.11 -21.55 15.23
C ASP A 165 -15.43 -22.88 14.87
N ARG A 166 -14.21 -22.82 14.37
CA ARG A 166 -13.33 -23.98 14.23
C ARG A 166 -12.62 -24.29 15.54
N ASN A 167 -13.35 -24.29 16.64
CA ASN A 167 -12.84 -24.60 17.98
C ASN A 167 -13.83 -25.49 18.77
N GLY A 168 -14.29 -26.57 18.13
CA GLY A 168 -15.27 -27.50 18.70
C GLY A 168 -14.78 -28.91 19.01
N ASN A 169 -13.49 -29.25 18.85
CA ASN A 169 -13.00 -30.63 19.08
C ASN A 169 -11.84 -30.71 20.09
N ALA A 170 -12.09 -30.34 21.34
CA ALA A 170 -11.19 -30.65 22.46
C ALA A 170 -11.97 -31.14 23.70
N LEU A 171 -13.05 -31.90 23.49
CA LEU A 171 -13.81 -32.56 24.54
C LEU A 171 -14.22 -33.95 24.04
N HIS A 172 -13.31 -34.91 24.12
CA HIS A 172 -13.57 -36.34 24.33
C HIS A 172 -12.25 -37.12 24.18
N HIS A 173 -11.42 -37.05 25.22
CA HIS A 173 -10.45 -38.12 25.48
C HIS A 173 -10.05 -38.06 26.96
N ASP A 174 -10.99 -38.40 27.85
CA ASP A 174 -10.61 -38.95 29.15
C ASP A 174 -11.82 -39.64 29.80
N LYS A 175 -11.94 -40.95 29.54
CA LYS A 175 -12.62 -41.94 30.39
C LYS A 175 -12.15 -43.31 29.91
N ASP A 176 -10.99 -43.72 30.40
CA ASP A 176 -10.61 -45.12 30.58
C ASP A 176 -9.49 -45.13 31.65
N GLU A 177 -9.91 -45.29 32.91
CA GLU A 177 -9.26 -46.02 34.03
C GLU A 177 -9.98 -45.72 35.36
#